data_AF-A0A9P6QP23-F1
#
_entry.id   AF-A0A9P6QP23-F1
#
_cell.length_a   1.000
_cell.length_b   1.000
_cell.length_c   1.000
_cell.angle_alpha   90.00
_cell.angle_beta   90.00
_cell.angle_gamma   90.00
#
_symmetry.space_group_name_H-M   'P 1'
#
loop_
_entity.id
_entity.type
_entity.pdbx_description
1 polymer ?
#
loop_
_entity_poly.entity_id
_entity_poly.type
_entity_poly.pdbx_seq_one_letter_code
_entity_poly.pdbx_strand_id
1 'polypeptide(L)'
;LDLGPFGLVEIKGIPLNVKTTMAGLQGLKDIKFVSLVNLNPDAWISGFTFVTTIVNIHNPSQLTLKIGDMSMAAGYGGYGPDDRIGFTQLYNLLLVPGDNIVPSLLGQNSALLNAAAFANATDKHDVTMTLWANSSATTNPALNAGLTSLSTSVLLPKQLIVVPSPPLPYGDVWSVKILPDTVNTGIVEVSAVFNNPYLYEFSMLRIATDADGGILPEIQGMMITPPQQNNINLFDFTQDLNFSLQKGESKTVKFPMKLRRQGSQANMLKNLDYLLSAAAAGPFKTMSTVFVPKIIIHGYPAAVLPDYTTNLFYKENGGMITLQTGPDFPMIKDWFYKQYGITTTPTSVATSPPTVVPSTIPTPDVTPAPTLTPPPEVTPPPVAPAA
;
A
#
# COMPACT_ATOMS: atom_id res chain seq x y z
N LEU A 1 9.51 63.36 28.66
CA LEU A 1 9.19 64.80 28.51
C LEU A 1 7.97 65.05 29.39
N ASP A 2 8.08 65.92 30.39
CA ASP A 2 6.96 66.31 31.26
C ASP A 2 6.17 67.42 30.57
N LEU A 3 4.88 67.20 30.29
CA LEU A 3 4.07 67.99 29.35
C LEU A 3 2.90 68.76 29.99
N GLY A 4 2.98 69.11 31.28
CA GLY A 4 2.10 70.13 31.88
C GLY A 4 0.59 69.92 31.62
N PRO A 5 -0.22 70.99 31.47
CA PRO A 5 -1.70 70.95 31.57
C PRO A 5 -2.42 70.26 30.40
N PHE A 6 -1.70 69.64 29.46
CA PHE A 6 -2.32 68.77 28.47
C PHE A 6 -2.57 67.41 29.13
N GLY A 7 -3.83 67.17 29.49
CA GLY A 7 -4.29 65.93 30.10
C GLY A 7 -3.79 64.67 29.39
N LEU A 8 -3.68 63.60 30.17
CA LEU A 8 -3.36 62.23 29.76
C LEU A 8 -3.62 61.97 28.28
N VAL A 9 -2.56 61.91 27.48
CA VAL A 9 -2.63 61.43 26.10
C VAL A 9 -2.66 59.91 26.15
N GLU A 10 -3.87 59.34 26.10
CA GLU A 10 -4.06 57.91 25.91
C GLU A 10 -3.84 57.56 24.43
N ILE A 11 -2.66 57.02 24.09
CA ILE A 11 -2.39 56.49 22.75
C ILE A 11 -3.03 55.10 22.66
N LYS A 12 -4.32 55.05 22.27
CA LYS A 12 -4.99 53.79 21.90
C LYS A 12 -4.74 53.46 20.44
N GLY A 13 -4.24 52.26 20.19
CA GLY A 13 -4.17 51.68 18.85
C GLY A 13 -3.04 52.23 17.99
N ILE A 14 -1.78 52.01 18.39
CA ILE A 14 -0.72 51.90 17.39
C ILE A 14 -0.91 50.52 16.74
N PRO A 15 -1.46 50.40 15.51
CA PRO A 15 -1.47 49.12 14.82
C PRO A 15 -0.01 48.78 14.53
N LEU A 16 0.55 47.86 15.33
CA LEU A 16 1.78 47.17 14.99
C LEU A 16 1.45 46.27 13.78
N ASN A 17 1.49 46.84 12.58
CA ASN A 17 1.46 46.10 11.33
C ASN A 17 2.85 45.48 11.11
N VAL A 18 3.25 44.61 12.05
CA VAL A 18 4.51 43.90 11.99
C VAL A 18 4.30 42.71 11.08
N LYS A 19 4.71 42.87 9.81
CA LYS A 19 4.87 41.75 8.89
C LYS A 19 6.04 40.91 9.38
N THR A 20 5.80 40.00 10.33
CA THR A 20 6.82 39.04 10.74
C THR A 20 6.77 37.84 9.82
N THR A 21 7.93 37.42 9.31
CA THR A 21 8.05 36.13 8.64
C THR A 21 8.02 35.05 9.70
N MET A 22 6.95 34.25 9.76
CA MET A 22 6.94 33.07 10.64
C MET A 22 7.87 32.01 10.07
N ALA A 23 9.00 31.76 10.75
CA ALA A 23 9.84 30.61 10.47
C ALA A 23 9.05 29.31 10.76
N GLY A 24 8.84 28.51 9.73
CA GLY A 24 8.19 27.20 9.72
C GLY A 24 7.22 27.00 8.55
N LEU A 25 6.48 28.04 8.14
CA LEU A 25 5.59 27.95 6.97
C LEU A 25 6.34 27.97 5.63
N GLN A 26 7.64 28.31 5.63
CA GLN A 26 8.46 28.24 4.41
C GLN A 26 8.56 26.81 3.87
N GLY A 27 8.43 25.79 4.73
CA GLY A 27 8.43 24.39 4.32
C GLY A 27 7.36 24.03 3.30
N LEU A 28 6.22 24.73 3.33
CA LEU A 28 5.14 24.53 2.36
C LEU A 28 5.54 24.91 0.92
N LYS A 29 6.66 25.61 0.73
CA LYS A 29 7.23 25.91 -0.60
C LYS A 29 8.10 24.79 -1.17
N ASP A 30 8.46 23.78 -0.38
CA ASP A 30 9.27 22.63 -0.79
C ASP A 30 8.57 21.32 -0.40
N ILE A 31 7.42 21.08 -1.02
CA ILE A 31 6.66 19.83 -0.85
C ILE A 31 7.25 18.79 -1.80
N LYS A 32 7.69 17.65 -1.27
CA LYS A 32 8.28 16.57 -2.05
C LYS A 32 7.35 15.39 -2.13
N PHE A 33 7.11 14.86 -3.32
CA PHE A 33 6.45 13.58 -3.46
C PHE A 33 7.33 12.48 -2.86
N VAL A 34 6.72 11.57 -2.11
CA VAL A 34 7.44 10.49 -1.46
C VAL A 34 6.93 9.14 -1.91
N SER A 35 5.61 8.92 -1.96
CA SER A 35 5.06 7.64 -2.39
C SER A 35 3.61 7.74 -2.85
N LEU A 36 3.24 6.86 -3.78
CA LEU A 36 1.86 6.57 -4.12
C LEU A 36 1.32 5.52 -3.14
N VAL A 37 0.16 5.79 -2.56
CA VAL A 37 -0.53 4.86 -1.67
C VAL A 37 -1.63 4.12 -2.40
N ASN A 38 -2.46 4.86 -3.14
CA ASN A 38 -3.61 4.30 -3.83
C ASN A 38 -4.02 5.16 -5.02
N LEU A 39 -4.54 4.53 -6.06
CA LEU A 39 -5.22 5.18 -7.18
C LEU A 39 -6.65 4.66 -7.23
N ASN A 40 -7.59 5.51 -6.87
CA ASN A 40 -9.02 5.26 -6.85
C ASN A 40 -9.69 6.03 -7.99
N PRO A 41 -9.88 5.44 -9.18
CA PRO A 41 -10.72 6.06 -10.19
C PRO A 41 -12.18 6.06 -9.68
N ASP A 42 -12.80 7.23 -9.64
CA ASP A 42 -14.25 7.43 -9.44
C ASP A 42 -14.87 6.99 -8.09
N ALA A 43 -14.07 6.66 -7.07
CA ALA A 43 -14.63 6.04 -5.86
C ALA A 43 -15.45 7.00 -4.93
N TRP A 44 -15.34 8.32 -5.09
CA TRP A 44 -15.91 9.28 -4.11
C TRP A 44 -16.78 10.37 -4.74
N ILE A 45 -16.43 10.83 -5.95
CA ILE A 45 -17.13 11.88 -6.68
C ILE A 45 -17.04 11.54 -8.17
N SER A 46 -18.19 11.42 -8.85
CA SER A 46 -18.23 11.16 -10.30
C SER A 46 -17.47 12.26 -11.06
N GLY A 47 -16.62 11.85 -12.01
CA GLY A 47 -15.76 12.76 -12.78
C GLY A 47 -14.45 13.13 -12.06
N PHE A 48 -14.17 12.54 -10.90
CA PHE A 48 -12.89 12.68 -10.22
C PHE A 48 -12.11 11.37 -10.13
N THR A 49 -10.84 11.43 -10.50
CA THR A 49 -9.84 10.41 -10.16
C THR A 49 -9.13 10.83 -8.88
N PHE A 50 -9.14 9.96 -7.87
CA PHE A 50 -8.49 10.21 -6.59
C PHE A 50 -7.18 9.45 -6.50
N VAL A 51 -6.13 10.15 -6.10
CA VAL A 51 -4.80 9.58 -5.89
C VAL A 51 -4.39 9.88 -4.45
N THR A 52 -4.26 8.85 -3.63
CA THR A 52 -3.70 8.98 -2.29
C THR A 52 -2.19 8.89 -2.37
N THR A 53 -1.50 9.88 -1.82
CA THR A 53 -0.05 10.00 -1.85
C THR A 53 0.50 10.33 -0.47
N ILE A 54 1.80 10.16 -0.32
CA ILE A 54 2.57 10.63 0.82
C ILE A 54 3.53 11.70 0.29
N VAL A 55 3.59 12.82 1.00
CA VAL A 55 4.53 13.91 0.71
C VAL A 55 5.44 14.17 1.91
N ASN A 56 6.63 14.70 1.68
CA ASN A 56 7.50 15.24 2.72
C ASN A 56 7.45 16.76 2.67
N ILE A 57 7.33 17.38 3.84
CA ILE A 57 7.38 18.83 4.02
C ILE A 57 8.45 19.13 5.06
N HIS A 58 9.54 19.76 4.64
CA HIS A 58 10.63 20.11 5.54
C HIS A 58 10.32 21.39 6.31
N ASN A 59 10.25 21.34 7.63
CA ASN A 59 10.12 22.49 8.50
C ASN A 59 11.51 22.94 8.97
N PRO A 60 12.06 24.05 8.44
CA PRO A 60 13.38 24.54 8.85
C PRO A 60 13.38 25.23 10.22
N SER A 61 12.20 25.41 10.85
CA SER A 61 12.05 26.05 12.15
C SER A 61 12.28 25.08 13.30
N GLN A 62 12.65 25.64 14.46
CA GLN A 62 12.64 24.91 15.73
C GLN A 62 11.24 24.87 16.36
N LEU A 63 10.25 25.53 15.74
CA LEU A 63 8.87 25.56 16.22
C LEU A 63 8.02 24.48 15.55
N THR A 64 7.18 23.84 16.36
CA THR A 64 6.11 22.96 15.87
C THR A 64 4.89 23.79 15.50
N LEU A 65 4.35 23.59 14.29
CA LEU A 65 3.16 24.27 13.80
C LEU A 65 2.02 23.27 13.57
N LYS A 66 0.91 23.44 14.29
CA LYS A 66 -0.32 22.68 14.06
C LYS A 66 -1.24 23.47 13.13
N ILE A 67 -1.36 23.02 11.89
CA ILE A 67 -2.16 23.67 10.83
C ILE A 67 -3.53 23.00 10.72
N GLY A 68 -3.60 21.69 10.91
CA GLY A 68 -4.82 20.90 10.70
C GLY A 68 -4.97 20.50 9.24
N ASP A 69 -6.19 20.32 8.76
CA ASP A 69 -6.41 19.99 7.36
C ASP A 69 -6.17 21.20 6.47
N MET A 70 -5.45 20.99 5.36
CA MET A 70 -5.10 22.03 4.40
C MET A 70 -5.44 21.60 2.97
N SER A 71 -6.28 22.39 2.32
CA SER A 71 -6.69 22.24 0.94
C SER A 71 -5.93 23.20 0.03
N MET A 72 -5.47 22.73 -1.12
CA MET A 72 -4.87 23.54 -2.17
C MET A 72 -5.51 23.17 -3.50
N ALA A 73 -5.63 24.14 -4.41
CA ALA A 73 -5.90 23.82 -5.80
C ALA A 73 -4.64 23.18 -6.42
N ALA A 74 -4.86 22.24 -7.33
CA ALA A 74 -3.81 21.57 -8.08
C ALA A 74 -3.92 21.94 -9.56
N GLY A 75 -2.80 22.21 -10.20
CA GLY A 75 -2.72 22.60 -11.61
C GLY A 75 -1.54 21.99 -12.36
N TYR A 76 -1.55 22.24 -13.66
CA TYR A 76 -0.53 21.82 -14.60
C TYR A 76 -0.29 22.93 -15.62
N GLY A 77 0.94 23.44 -15.68
CA GLY A 77 1.34 24.55 -16.56
C GLY A 77 1.34 25.94 -15.92
N GLY A 78 0.70 26.11 -14.75
CA GLY A 78 0.64 27.40 -14.06
C GLY A 78 -0.17 27.38 -12.76
N TYR A 79 -0.44 28.57 -12.21
CA TYR A 79 -1.08 28.78 -10.90
C TYR A 79 -2.46 29.44 -11.02
N GLY A 80 -3.16 29.18 -12.14
CA GLY A 80 -4.43 29.82 -12.47
C GLY A 80 -5.63 28.86 -12.50
N PRO A 81 -6.86 29.41 -12.51
CA PRO A 81 -8.07 28.63 -12.76
C PRO A 81 -8.03 27.84 -14.08
N ASP A 82 -7.44 28.41 -15.13
CA ASP A 82 -7.32 27.77 -16.45
C ASP A 82 -6.31 26.61 -16.45
N ASP A 83 -5.33 26.65 -15.53
CA ASP A 83 -4.33 25.59 -15.35
C ASP A 83 -4.81 24.48 -14.41
N ARG A 84 -5.98 24.64 -13.80
CA ARG A 84 -6.47 23.76 -12.75
C ARG A 84 -6.76 22.38 -13.31
N ILE A 85 -6.27 21.37 -12.59
CA ILE A 85 -6.56 19.96 -12.82
C ILE A 85 -7.41 19.36 -11.69
N GLY A 86 -7.46 20.03 -10.54
CA GLY A 86 -8.19 19.53 -9.39
C GLY A 86 -7.86 20.23 -8.08
N PHE A 87 -7.68 19.43 -7.03
CA PHE A 87 -7.29 19.88 -5.71
C PHE A 87 -6.39 18.84 -5.02
N THR A 88 -5.63 19.26 -4.03
CA THR A 88 -4.94 18.39 -3.09
C THR A 88 -5.35 18.73 -1.67
N GLN A 89 -5.46 17.71 -0.82
CA GLN A 89 -5.81 17.84 0.59
C GLN A 89 -4.71 17.19 1.42
N LEU A 90 -4.03 17.98 2.25
CA LEU A 90 -3.11 17.51 3.28
C LEU A 90 -3.91 17.34 4.57
N TYR A 91 -3.82 16.17 5.20
CA TYR A 91 -4.60 15.87 6.39
C TYR A 91 -3.80 15.99 7.67
N ASN A 92 -4.43 16.51 8.72
CA ASN A 92 -3.89 16.63 10.08
C ASN A 92 -2.47 17.21 10.12
N LEU A 93 -2.22 18.24 9.31
CA LEU A 93 -0.89 18.79 9.11
C LEU A 93 -0.32 19.36 10.42
N LEU A 94 0.72 18.69 10.90
CA LEU A 94 1.55 19.06 12.03
C LEU A 94 3.00 19.11 11.54
N LEU A 95 3.57 20.30 11.47
CA LEU A 95 4.96 20.50 11.07
C LEU A 95 5.84 20.56 12.31
N VAL A 96 6.49 19.46 12.67
CA VAL A 96 7.57 19.43 13.67
C VAL A 96 8.90 19.83 13.01
N PRO A 97 9.93 20.25 13.77
CA PRO A 97 11.24 20.56 13.20
C PRO A 97 11.81 19.41 12.35
N GLY A 98 12.32 19.74 11.15
CA GLY A 98 12.86 18.75 10.20
C GLY A 98 11.83 18.20 9.22
N ASP A 99 12.01 16.97 8.77
CA ASP A 99 11.15 16.33 7.77
C ASP A 99 9.82 15.85 8.36
N ASN A 100 8.73 16.16 7.66
CA ASN A 100 7.38 15.77 8.04
C ASN A 100 6.77 14.95 6.91
N ILE A 101 6.57 13.66 7.17
CA ILE A 101 5.86 12.78 6.25
C ILE A 101 4.36 12.99 6.47
N VAL A 102 3.66 13.42 5.42
CA VAL A 102 2.27 13.87 5.49
C VAL A 102 1.43 13.12 4.45
N PRO A 103 0.29 12.53 4.86
CA PRO A 103 -0.67 11.98 3.93
C PRO A 103 -1.38 13.07 3.13
N SER A 104 -1.53 12.82 1.84
CA SER A 104 -2.17 13.72 0.88
C SER A 104 -3.16 12.99 -0.01
N LEU A 105 -4.25 13.65 -0.35
CA LEU A 105 -5.21 13.22 -1.37
C LEU A 105 -5.19 14.22 -2.52
N LEU A 106 -4.88 13.76 -3.72
CA LEU A 106 -5.09 14.50 -4.96
C LEU A 106 -6.42 14.06 -5.58
N GLY A 107 -7.35 14.99 -5.76
CA GLY A 107 -8.57 14.79 -6.54
C GLY A 107 -8.44 15.49 -7.89
N GLN A 108 -8.21 14.73 -8.96
CA GLN A 108 -8.16 15.24 -10.33
C GLN A 108 -9.56 15.20 -10.96
N ASN A 109 -10.04 16.32 -11.49
CA ASN A 109 -11.32 16.42 -12.19
C ASN A 109 -11.11 16.22 -13.70
N SER A 110 -11.65 15.14 -14.26
CA SER A 110 -11.48 14.80 -15.68
C SER A 110 -12.15 15.78 -16.64
N ALA A 111 -13.10 16.59 -16.17
CA ALA A 111 -13.77 17.61 -16.97
C ALA A 111 -12.94 18.89 -17.16
N LEU A 112 -11.84 19.06 -16.43
CA LEU A 112 -10.98 20.24 -16.57
C LEU A 112 -10.03 20.09 -17.75
N LEU A 113 -9.81 21.20 -18.48
CA LEU A 113 -9.07 21.24 -19.75
C LEU A 113 -7.69 20.57 -19.68
N ASN A 114 -6.94 20.84 -18.61
CA ASN A 114 -5.57 20.36 -18.46
C ASN A 114 -5.45 18.99 -17.79
N ALA A 115 -6.55 18.39 -17.32
CA ALA A 115 -6.52 17.13 -16.58
C ALA A 115 -6.03 15.97 -17.47
N ALA A 116 -6.53 15.86 -18.70
CA ALA A 116 -6.08 14.83 -19.65
C ALA A 116 -4.61 15.02 -20.06
N ALA A 117 -4.18 16.26 -20.27
CA ALA A 117 -2.78 16.57 -20.59
C ALA A 117 -1.83 16.18 -19.45
N PHE A 118 -2.22 16.48 -18.20
CA PHE A 118 -1.48 16.12 -17.00
C PHE A 118 -1.37 14.59 -16.82
N ALA A 119 -2.46 13.85 -16.97
CA ALA A 119 -2.45 12.39 -16.89
C ALA A 119 -1.51 11.78 -17.95
N ASN A 120 -1.64 12.22 -19.21
CA ASN A 120 -0.77 11.78 -20.31
C ASN A 120 0.71 12.11 -20.08
N ALA A 121 1.01 13.24 -19.45
CA ALA A 121 2.38 13.63 -19.13
C ALA A 121 2.98 12.72 -18.06
N THR A 122 2.20 12.38 -17.03
CA THR A 122 2.64 11.55 -15.88
C THR A 122 3.04 10.14 -16.33
N ASP A 123 2.42 9.62 -17.40
CA ASP A 123 2.79 8.31 -17.96
C ASP A 123 4.11 8.33 -18.76
N LYS A 124 4.53 9.49 -19.25
CA LYS A 124 5.64 9.61 -20.21
C LYS A 124 6.95 10.02 -19.55
N HIS A 125 6.90 10.97 -18.62
CA HIS A 125 8.06 11.57 -17.96
C HIS A 125 7.69 12.09 -16.56
N ASP A 126 8.67 12.56 -15.82
CA ASP A 126 8.43 13.26 -14.56
C ASP A 126 7.65 14.56 -14.83
N VAL A 127 6.68 14.89 -13.97
CA VAL A 127 5.76 16.01 -14.16
C VAL A 127 5.79 16.93 -12.96
N THR A 128 5.89 18.24 -13.20
CA THR A 128 5.71 19.23 -12.15
C THR A 128 4.23 19.58 -12.01
N MET A 129 3.64 19.21 -10.88
CA MET A 129 2.32 19.65 -10.47
C MET A 129 2.43 20.95 -9.67
N THR A 130 1.63 21.95 -10.01
CA THR A 130 1.56 23.21 -9.26
C THR A 130 0.47 23.13 -8.20
N LEU A 131 0.72 23.69 -7.03
CA LEU A 131 -0.22 23.74 -5.92
C LEU A 131 -0.33 25.17 -5.40
N TRP A 132 -1.55 25.64 -5.17
CA TRP A 132 -1.77 26.94 -4.54
C TRP A 132 -2.95 26.94 -3.58
N ALA A 133 -2.78 27.66 -2.48
CA ALA A 133 -3.82 27.85 -1.47
C ALA A 133 -4.66 29.10 -1.77
N ASN A 134 -5.84 29.16 -1.17
CA ASN A 134 -6.73 30.32 -1.22
C ASN A 134 -7.16 30.74 0.20
N SER A 135 -8.07 31.71 0.30
CA SER A 135 -8.59 32.21 1.58
C SER A 135 -9.41 31.19 2.38
N SER A 136 -9.66 30.01 1.84
CA SER A 136 -10.36 28.91 2.50
C SER A 136 -9.51 27.63 2.59
N ALA A 137 -8.18 27.76 2.49
CA ALA A 137 -7.28 26.61 2.48
C ALA A 137 -7.36 25.78 3.77
N THR A 138 -7.62 26.39 4.92
CA THR A 138 -7.77 25.70 6.21
C THR A 138 -9.05 26.14 6.91
N THR A 139 -9.43 25.43 7.97
CA THR A 139 -10.52 25.83 8.86
C THR A 139 -10.13 26.97 9.82
N ASN A 140 -8.86 27.38 9.86
CA ASN A 140 -8.36 28.46 10.72
C ASN A 140 -8.24 29.78 9.93
N PRO A 141 -9.12 30.76 10.16
CA PRO A 141 -9.12 32.02 9.41
C PRO A 141 -7.82 32.83 9.57
N ALA A 142 -7.14 32.73 10.72
CA ALA A 142 -5.88 33.45 10.95
C ALA A 142 -4.73 32.89 10.10
N LEU A 143 -4.71 31.57 9.88
CA LEU A 143 -3.72 30.94 9.00
C LEU A 143 -4.02 31.23 7.53
N ASN A 144 -5.30 31.27 7.14
CA ASN A 144 -5.69 31.52 5.76
C ASN A 144 -5.14 32.85 5.23
N ALA A 145 -5.09 33.90 6.05
CA ALA A 145 -4.49 35.17 5.65
C ALA A 145 -3.04 35.03 5.17
N GLY A 146 -2.23 34.21 5.86
CA GLY A 146 -0.85 33.90 5.46
C GLY A 146 -0.76 32.92 4.29
N LEU A 147 -1.67 31.95 4.23
CA LEU A 147 -1.67 30.89 3.21
C LEU A 147 -2.23 31.35 1.86
N THR A 148 -3.01 32.42 1.78
CA THR A 148 -3.60 32.92 0.51
C THR A 148 -2.59 33.21 -0.61
N SER A 149 -1.33 33.47 -0.24
CA SER A 149 -0.23 33.72 -1.18
C SER A 149 0.65 32.49 -1.44
N LEU A 150 0.34 31.35 -0.81
CA LEU A 150 1.12 30.13 -0.97
C LEU A 150 0.91 29.56 -2.37
N SER A 151 2.01 29.49 -3.10
CA SER A 151 2.14 28.79 -4.37
C SER A 151 3.42 27.97 -4.32
N THR A 152 3.32 26.70 -4.70
CA THR A 152 4.41 25.73 -4.63
C THR A 152 4.31 24.73 -5.78
N SER A 153 5.32 23.91 -5.98
CA SER A 153 5.33 22.91 -7.03
C SER A 153 5.88 21.60 -6.49
N VAL A 154 5.29 20.50 -6.91
CA VAL A 154 5.71 19.15 -6.54
C VAL A 154 6.14 18.44 -7.82
N LEU A 155 7.38 17.94 -7.82
CA LEU A 155 7.83 17.03 -8.87
C LEU A 155 7.24 15.64 -8.60
N LEU A 156 6.40 15.18 -9.51
CA LEU A 156 5.86 13.83 -9.52
C LEU A 156 6.73 12.98 -10.44
N PRO A 157 7.26 11.84 -9.98
CA PRO A 157 8.02 10.96 -10.84
C PRO A 157 7.10 10.32 -11.89
N LYS A 158 7.68 9.94 -13.02
CA LYS A 158 7.02 9.18 -14.07
C LYS A 158 6.29 7.97 -13.48
N GLN A 159 5.04 7.76 -13.91
CA GLN A 159 4.15 6.69 -13.47
C GLN A 159 3.93 6.68 -11.94
N LEU A 160 4.26 7.77 -11.24
CA LEU A 160 4.25 7.89 -9.79
C LEU A 160 5.11 6.83 -9.08
N ILE A 161 6.14 6.32 -9.77
CA ILE A 161 7.07 5.31 -9.26
C ILE A 161 8.22 6.00 -8.51
N VAL A 162 8.46 5.58 -7.28
CA VAL A 162 9.54 6.08 -6.42
C VAL A 162 10.77 5.19 -6.60
N VAL A 163 11.98 5.77 -6.49
CA VAL A 163 13.25 5.02 -6.50
C VAL A 163 13.96 5.19 -5.14
N PRO A 164 14.33 4.10 -4.45
CA PRO A 164 14.04 2.71 -4.78
C PRO A 164 12.54 2.39 -4.66
N SER A 165 12.05 1.47 -5.49
CA SER A 165 10.65 1.04 -5.44
C SER A 165 10.32 0.47 -4.06
N PRO A 166 9.12 0.75 -3.52
CA PRO A 166 8.66 0.08 -2.31
C PRO A 166 8.60 -1.45 -2.53
N PRO A 167 8.72 -2.26 -1.47
CA PRO A 167 8.54 -3.71 -1.60
C PRO A 167 7.13 -4.02 -2.12
N LEU A 168 7.00 -5.08 -2.92
CA LEU A 168 5.70 -5.53 -3.42
C LEU A 168 4.79 -5.92 -2.24
N PRO A 169 3.46 -5.73 -2.32
CA PRO A 169 2.55 -5.91 -1.18
C PRO A 169 2.52 -7.34 -0.62
N TYR A 170 2.95 -8.33 -1.40
CA TYR A 170 3.12 -9.72 -0.97
C TYR A 170 4.28 -10.37 -1.72
N GLY A 171 4.61 -11.61 -1.35
CA GLY A 171 5.59 -12.45 -2.03
C GLY A 171 5.01 -13.15 -3.25
N ASP A 172 5.88 -13.50 -4.20
CA ASP A 172 5.56 -14.22 -5.43
C ASP A 172 5.30 -15.73 -5.23
N VAL A 173 5.33 -16.21 -3.98
CA VAL A 173 5.05 -17.59 -3.61
C VAL A 173 3.99 -17.64 -2.53
N TRP A 174 2.86 -18.25 -2.85
CA TRP A 174 1.76 -18.53 -1.94
C TRP A 174 1.65 -20.05 -1.77
N SER A 175 1.13 -20.51 -0.64
CA SER A 175 0.88 -21.94 -0.40
C SER A 175 -0.55 -22.17 0.02
N VAL A 176 -1.15 -23.28 -0.43
CA VAL A 176 -2.49 -23.71 -0.02
C VAL A 176 -2.43 -25.05 0.70
N LYS A 177 -3.19 -25.14 1.78
CA LYS A 177 -3.41 -26.35 2.59
C LYS A 177 -4.91 -26.62 2.70
N ILE A 178 -5.29 -27.82 2.28
CA ILE A 178 -6.64 -28.36 2.39
C ILE A 178 -6.82 -28.89 3.79
N LEU A 179 -7.88 -28.43 4.45
CA LEU A 179 -8.18 -28.76 5.83
C LEU A 179 -9.07 -30.01 5.87
N PRO A 180 -9.03 -30.79 6.97
CA PRO A 180 -9.88 -31.98 7.10
C PRO A 180 -11.38 -31.69 6.90
N ASP A 181 -11.83 -30.50 7.31
CA ASP A 181 -13.24 -30.08 7.21
C ASP A 181 -13.56 -29.30 5.92
N THR A 182 -12.61 -29.15 5.00
CA THR A 182 -12.84 -28.45 3.72
C THR A 182 -14.00 -29.08 2.94
N VAL A 183 -14.19 -30.40 3.01
CA VAL A 183 -15.32 -31.08 2.35
C VAL A 183 -16.69 -30.54 2.79
N ASN A 184 -16.82 -30.05 4.02
CA ASN A 184 -18.07 -29.53 4.55
C ASN A 184 -18.18 -28.01 4.41
N THR A 185 -17.09 -27.30 4.67
CA THR A 185 -17.08 -25.83 4.75
C THR A 185 -16.71 -25.16 3.42
N GLY A 186 -15.97 -25.87 2.57
CA GLY A 186 -15.28 -25.30 1.42
C GLY A 186 -14.13 -24.37 1.79
N ILE A 187 -13.70 -24.32 3.06
CA ILE A 187 -12.63 -23.43 3.51
C ILE A 187 -11.28 -24.14 3.41
N VAL A 188 -10.28 -23.45 2.87
CA VAL A 188 -8.87 -23.86 2.81
C VAL A 188 -8.00 -22.86 3.56
N GLU A 189 -6.85 -23.27 4.06
CA GLU A 189 -5.83 -22.37 4.62
C GLU A 189 -4.86 -21.96 3.52
N VAL A 190 -4.73 -20.67 3.26
CA VAL A 190 -3.71 -20.10 2.38
C VAL A 190 -2.68 -19.37 3.22
N SER A 191 -1.42 -19.42 2.81
CA SER A 191 -0.32 -18.69 3.45
C SER A 191 0.49 -17.95 2.42
N ALA A 192 0.82 -16.70 2.72
CA ALA A 192 1.68 -15.85 1.89
C ALA A 192 2.50 -14.92 2.77
N VAL A 193 3.65 -14.47 2.26
CA VAL A 193 4.39 -13.36 2.88
C VAL A 193 3.76 -12.06 2.42
N PHE A 194 3.29 -11.23 3.35
CA PHE A 194 2.85 -9.86 3.08
C PHE A 194 3.96 -8.90 3.48
N ASN A 195 4.23 -7.90 2.65
CA ASN A 195 5.20 -6.85 2.96
C ASN A 195 4.46 -5.53 3.13
N ASN A 196 5.04 -4.62 3.91
CA ASN A 196 4.53 -3.27 4.01
C ASN A 196 5.14 -2.36 2.92
N PRO A 197 4.38 -1.99 1.87
CA PRO A 197 4.85 -1.08 0.83
C PRO A 197 4.87 0.39 1.28
N TYR A 198 4.32 0.70 2.46
CA TYR A 198 4.13 2.06 2.96
C TYR A 198 5.23 2.49 3.92
N LEU A 199 5.36 3.82 4.07
CA LEU A 199 6.27 4.44 5.05
C LEU A 199 5.72 4.48 6.48
N TYR A 200 4.51 3.96 6.69
CA TYR A 200 3.81 3.93 7.97
C TYR A 200 3.38 2.51 8.29
N GLU A 201 3.05 2.28 9.55
CA GLU A 201 2.25 1.13 9.91
C GLU A 201 0.90 1.16 9.16
N PHE A 202 0.49 -0.01 8.68
CA PHE A 202 -0.87 -0.19 8.20
C PHE A 202 -1.51 -1.42 8.84
N SER A 203 -2.82 -1.39 8.93
CA SER A 203 -3.67 -2.48 9.37
C SER A 203 -4.60 -2.87 8.24
N MET A 204 -4.51 -4.11 7.80
CA MET A 204 -5.49 -4.74 6.93
C MET A 204 -6.69 -5.16 7.75
N LEU A 205 -7.87 -4.64 7.40
CA LEU A 205 -9.09 -4.96 8.14
C LEU A 205 -9.77 -6.21 7.61
N ARG A 206 -9.92 -6.25 6.28
CA ARG A 206 -10.63 -7.28 5.51
C ARG A 206 -10.45 -7.02 4.02
N ILE A 207 -11.04 -7.86 3.19
CA ILE A 207 -11.23 -7.59 1.76
C ILE A 207 -12.29 -6.50 1.56
N ALA A 208 -12.10 -5.63 0.58
CA ALA A 208 -13.09 -4.61 0.25
C ALA A 208 -14.39 -5.25 -0.26
N THR A 209 -15.53 -4.65 0.04
CA THR A 209 -16.84 -5.07 -0.47
C THR A 209 -17.57 -3.89 -1.10
N ASP A 210 -18.63 -4.14 -1.87
CA ASP A 210 -19.41 -3.07 -2.53
C ASP A 210 -19.89 -1.99 -1.54
N ALA A 211 -20.06 -2.35 -0.26
CA ALA A 211 -20.43 -1.43 0.81
C ALA A 211 -19.32 -0.41 1.17
N ASP A 212 -18.08 -0.65 0.78
CA ASP A 212 -16.96 0.27 1.01
C ASP A 212 -16.87 1.41 -0.02
N GLY A 213 -17.66 1.34 -1.08
CA GLY A 213 -17.60 2.27 -2.22
C GLY A 213 -16.44 1.97 -3.17
N GLY A 214 -16.59 2.41 -4.42
CA GLY A 214 -15.61 2.20 -5.49
C GLY A 214 -16.02 1.14 -6.53
N ILE A 215 -15.31 1.14 -7.66
CA ILE A 215 -15.44 0.10 -8.70
C ILE A 215 -14.59 -1.08 -8.24
N LEU A 216 -15.20 -2.02 -7.51
CA LEU A 216 -14.52 -3.25 -7.14
C LEU A 216 -14.63 -4.28 -8.26
N PRO A 217 -13.59 -5.09 -8.48
CA PRO A 217 -13.69 -6.21 -9.40
C PRO A 217 -14.71 -7.21 -8.88
N GLU A 218 -15.55 -7.73 -9.80
CA GLU A 218 -16.59 -8.73 -9.51
C GLU A 218 -16.01 -9.98 -8.80
N ILE A 219 -14.73 -10.27 -9.05
CA ILE A 219 -14.04 -11.43 -8.51
C ILE A 219 -12.83 -10.95 -7.73
N GLN A 220 -12.82 -11.24 -6.43
CA GLN A 220 -11.67 -11.07 -5.56
C GLN A 220 -11.24 -12.44 -5.04
N GLY A 221 -10.14 -12.94 -5.58
CA GLY A 221 -9.72 -14.32 -5.35
C GLY A 221 -8.47 -14.71 -6.13
N MET A 222 -8.18 -16.01 -6.11
CA MET A 222 -7.08 -16.61 -6.86
C MET A 222 -7.61 -17.30 -8.11
N MET A 223 -6.96 -16.97 -9.23
CA MET A 223 -7.19 -17.57 -10.54
C MET A 223 -5.95 -18.38 -10.92
N ILE A 224 -6.15 -19.62 -11.34
CA ILE A 224 -5.07 -20.48 -11.82
C ILE A 224 -5.29 -20.67 -13.32
N THR A 225 -4.23 -20.54 -14.11
CA THR A 225 -4.27 -20.78 -15.56
C THR A 225 -3.53 -22.08 -15.87
N PRO A 226 -4.20 -23.24 -15.96
CA PRO A 226 -3.54 -24.46 -16.38
C PRO A 226 -3.04 -24.34 -17.83
N PRO A 227 -2.00 -25.10 -18.21
CA PRO A 227 -1.59 -25.18 -19.61
C PRO A 227 -2.79 -25.54 -20.50
N GLN A 228 -2.98 -24.78 -21.59
CA GLN A 228 -4.00 -25.04 -22.62
C GLN A 228 -5.47 -24.95 -22.15
N GLN A 229 -5.74 -24.31 -21.01
CA GLN A 229 -7.10 -24.10 -20.49
C GLN A 229 -7.37 -22.61 -20.21
N ASN A 230 -8.66 -22.28 -20.09
CA ASN A 230 -9.07 -20.97 -19.59
C ASN A 230 -8.76 -20.85 -18.09
N ASN A 231 -8.68 -19.61 -17.60
CA ASN A 231 -8.49 -19.31 -16.19
C ASN A 231 -9.59 -19.97 -15.34
N ILE A 232 -9.18 -20.60 -14.24
CA ILE A 232 -10.06 -21.23 -13.27
C ILE A 232 -10.01 -20.42 -11.98
N ASN A 233 -11.15 -19.89 -11.56
CA ASN A 233 -11.29 -19.11 -10.34
C ASN A 233 -11.68 -20.07 -9.24
N LEU A 234 -10.67 -20.59 -8.53
CA LEU A 234 -10.86 -21.70 -7.61
C LEU A 234 -11.12 -21.23 -6.18
N PHE A 235 -10.58 -20.07 -5.79
CA PHE A 235 -10.60 -19.60 -4.42
C PHE A 235 -11.07 -18.15 -4.37
N ASP A 236 -12.11 -17.88 -3.59
CA ASP A 236 -12.53 -16.53 -3.21
C ASP A 236 -11.92 -16.18 -1.84
N PHE A 237 -11.51 -14.93 -1.64
CA PHE A 237 -11.10 -14.50 -0.30
C PHE A 237 -12.28 -14.51 0.66
N THR A 238 -12.06 -14.87 1.93
CA THR A 238 -13.04 -14.58 2.98
C THR A 238 -12.80 -13.17 3.56
N GLN A 239 -13.70 -12.73 4.42
CA GLN A 239 -13.58 -11.44 5.10
C GLN A 239 -12.64 -11.49 6.31
N ASP A 240 -12.07 -12.66 6.64
CA ASP A 240 -11.32 -12.89 7.88
C ASP A 240 -9.81 -12.60 7.76
N LEU A 241 -9.39 -11.96 6.67
CA LEU A 241 -8.01 -11.57 6.43
C LEU A 241 -7.72 -10.22 7.14
N ASN A 242 -7.23 -10.30 8.37
CA ASN A 242 -6.89 -9.15 9.22
C ASN A 242 -5.48 -9.30 9.82
N PHE A 243 -4.63 -8.31 9.62
CA PHE A 243 -3.30 -8.21 10.22
C PHE A 243 -2.77 -6.78 10.14
N SER A 244 -1.74 -6.46 10.93
CA SER A 244 -1.02 -5.19 10.84
C SER A 244 0.46 -5.45 10.54
N LEU A 245 1.08 -4.52 9.81
CA LEU A 245 2.52 -4.52 9.52
C LEU A 245 3.12 -3.16 9.84
N GLN A 246 4.24 -3.17 10.57
CA GLN A 246 5.08 -2.01 10.80
C GLN A 246 5.79 -1.58 9.51
N LYS A 247 6.32 -0.36 9.48
CA LYS A 247 7.07 0.16 8.31
C LYS A 247 8.21 -0.79 7.93
N GLY A 248 8.23 -1.22 6.67
CA GLY A 248 9.25 -2.13 6.14
C GLY A 248 9.20 -3.56 6.69
N GLU A 249 8.17 -3.91 7.46
CA GLU A 249 7.97 -5.26 7.96
C GLU A 249 7.47 -6.19 6.84
N SER A 250 7.92 -7.44 6.91
CA SER A 250 7.39 -8.56 6.14
C SER A 250 6.95 -9.66 7.10
N LYS A 251 5.77 -10.23 6.87
CA LYS A 251 5.20 -11.26 7.74
C LYS A 251 4.52 -12.35 6.94
N THR A 252 4.74 -13.59 7.33
CA THR A 252 3.93 -14.71 6.82
C THR A 252 2.56 -14.67 7.48
N VAL A 253 1.51 -14.53 6.68
CA VAL A 253 0.12 -14.52 7.13
C VAL A 253 -0.58 -15.76 6.60
N LYS A 254 -1.25 -16.47 7.51
CA LYS A 254 -2.16 -17.57 7.19
C LYS A 254 -3.59 -17.07 7.26
N PHE A 255 -4.39 -17.39 6.25
CA PHE A 255 -5.75 -16.89 6.15
C PHE A 255 -6.66 -17.87 5.42
N PRO A 256 -7.96 -17.90 5.77
CA PRO A 256 -8.91 -18.74 5.09
C PRO A 256 -9.26 -18.18 3.71
N MET A 257 -9.43 -19.09 2.74
CA MET A 257 -10.10 -18.81 1.47
C MET A 257 -11.21 -19.83 1.25
N LYS A 258 -12.22 -19.47 0.46
CA LYS A 258 -13.37 -20.32 0.17
C LYS A 258 -13.26 -20.89 -1.25
N LEU A 259 -13.49 -22.19 -1.40
CA LEU A 259 -13.62 -22.83 -2.70
C LEU A 259 -14.84 -22.28 -3.43
N ARG A 260 -14.66 -21.97 -4.72
CA ARG A 260 -15.69 -21.42 -5.59
C ARG A 260 -16.18 -22.49 -6.58
N ARG A 261 -17.49 -22.54 -6.77
CA ARG A 261 -18.11 -23.29 -7.86
C ARG A 261 -18.11 -22.42 -9.12
N GLN A 262 -17.60 -22.95 -10.23
CA GLN A 262 -17.59 -22.27 -11.52
C GLN A 262 -18.05 -23.19 -12.65
N GLY A 263 -18.90 -22.65 -13.54
CA GLY A 263 -19.34 -23.34 -14.75
C GLY A 263 -20.23 -24.56 -14.50
N SER A 264 -20.38 -25.39 -15.53
CA SER A 264 -21.14 -26.65 -15.46
C SER A 264 -20.35 -27.70 -14.67
N GLN A 265 -21.07 -28.68 -14.11
CA GLN A 265 -20.46 -29.83 -13.43
C GLN A 265 -19.39 -30.51 -14.30
N ALA A 266 -19.73 -30.86 -15.54
CA ALA A 266 -18.80 -31.53 -16.44
C ALA A 266 -17.51 -30.73 -16.68
N ASN A 267 -17.63 -29.41 -16.87
CA ASN A 267 -16.46 -28.55 -17.08
C ASN A 267 -15.62 -28.43 -15.82
N MET A 268 -16.24 -28.26 -14.65
CA MET A 268 -15.51 -28.15 -13.39
C MET A 268 -14.76 -29.44 -13.05
N LEU A 269 -15.37 -30.61 -13.24
CA LEU A 269 -14.70 -31.89 -12.97
C LEU A 269 -13.52 -32.13 -13.91
N LYS A 270 -13.70 -31.83 -15.20
CA LYS A 270 -12.62 -31.89 -16.18
C LYS A 270 -11.46 -30.97 -15.79
N ASN A 271 -11.76 -29.71 -15.45
CA ASN A 271 -10.77 -28.73 -14.99
C ASN A 271 -10.04 -29.18 -13.72
N LEU A 272 -10.78 -29.81 -12.81
CA LEU A 272 -10.23 -30.33 -11.58
C LEU A 272 -9.23 -31.47 -11.81
N ASP A 273 -9.54 -32.42 -12.70
CA ASP A 273 -8.60 -33.51 -13.01
C ASP A 273 -7.29 -32.97 -13.61
N TYR A 274 -7.35 -31.92 -14.44
CA TYR A 274 -6.16 -31.20 -14.91
C TYR A 274 -5.40 -30.53 -13.77
N LEU A 275 -6.09 -29.81 -12.88
CA LEU A 275 -5.46 -29.14 -11.75
C LEU A 275 -4.75 -30.13 -10.83
N LEU A 276 -5.38 -31.27 -10.52
CA LEU A 276 -4.78 -32.31 -9.69
C LEU A 276 -3.54 -32.93 -10.34
N SER A 277 -3.61 -33.20 -11.64
CA SER A 277 -2.46 -33.71 -12.40
C SER A 277 -1.31 -32.71 -12.45
N ALA A 278 -1.62 -31.42 -12.64
CA ALA A 278 -0.62 -30.36 -12.65
C ALA A 278 0.00 -30.11 -11.27
N ALA A 279 -0.80 -30.11 -10.18
CA ALA A 279 -0.31 -29.99 -8.81
C ALA A 279 0.63 -31.15 -8.43
N ALA A 280 0.33 -32.38 -8.88
CA ALA A 280 1.20 -33.53 -8.69
C ALA A 280 2.54 -33.41 -9.43
N ALA A 281 2.59 -32.62 -10.51
CA ALA A 281 3.82 -32.35 -11.25
C ALA A 281 4.68 -31.23 -10.63
N GLY A 282 4.11 -30.41 -9.74
CA GLY A 282 4.81 -29.35 -9.03
C GLY A 282 3.96 -28.09 -8.80
N PRO A 283 4.58 -27.00 -8.32
CA PRO A 283 3.88 -25.73 -8.07
C PRO A 283 3.28 -25.11 -9.34
N PHE A 284 2.12 -24.47 -9.21
CA PHE A 284 1.53 -23.70 -10.32
C PHE A 284 2.25 -22.37 -10.46
N LYS A 285 2.91 -22.12 -11.59
CA LYS A 285 3.58 -20.82 -11.88
C LYS A 285 2.70 -19.84 -12.66
N THR A 286 1.40 -20.08 -12.63
CA THR A 286 0.38 -19.39 -13.45
C THR A 286 -0.80 -18.93 -12.60
N MET A 287 -0.52 -18.67 -11.31
CA MET A 287 -1.52 -18.12 -10.41
C MET A 287 -1.52 -16.60 -10.53
N SER A 288 -2.69 -16.01 -10.69
CA SER A 288 -2.91 -14.58 -10.54
C SER A 288 -3.93 -14.36 -9.43
N THR A 289 -3.83 -13.22 -8.74
CA THR A 289 -4.82 -12.82 -7.74
C THR A 289 -5.42 -11.49 -8.13
N VAL A 290 -6.72 -11.35 -7.88
CA VAL A 290 -7.43 -10.08 -7.86
C VAL A 290 -7.75 -9.78 -6.42
N PHE A 291 -7.19 -8.69 -5.90
CA PHE A 291 -7.11 -8.48 -4.47
C PHE A 291 -7.17 -7.00 -4.16
N VAL A 292 -8.30 -6.54 -3.61
CA VAL A 292 -8.49 -5.15 -3.20
C VAL A 292 -8.81 -5.15 -1.71
N PRO A 293 -7.83 -4.98 -0.83
CA PRO A 293 -8.10 -4.96 0.60
C PRO A 293 -8.62 -3.62 1.08
N LYS A 294 -9.36 -3.64 2.19
CA LYS A 294 -9.61 -2.46 3.00
C LYS A 294 -8.54 -2.34 4.06
N ILE A 295 -7.72 -1.30 3.97
CA ILE A 295 -6.64 -1.05 4.92
C ILE A 295 -6.81 0.30 5.62
N ILE A 296 -6.30 0.41 6.84
CA ILE A 296 -6.07 1.67 7.55
C ILE A 296 -4.57 1.92 7.55
N ILE A 297 -4.16 3.11 7.13
CA ILE A 297 -2.78 3.57 7.29
C ILE A 297 -2.77 4.49 8.49
N HIS A 298 -1.96 4.19 9.51
CA HIS A 298 -1.91 5.00 10.72
C HIS A 298 -1.47 6.43 10.37
N GLY A 299 -2.31 7.42 10.74
CA GLY A 299 -2.13 8.82 10.38
C GLY A 299 -2.95 9.29 9.17
N TYR A 300 -3.50 8.37 8.37
CA TYR A 300 -4.46 8.69 7.30
C TYR A 300 -5.89 8.76 7.87
N PRO A 301 -6.73 9.74 7.49
CA PRO A 301 -8.05 9.95 8.10
C PRO A 301 -9.11 8.91 7.70
N ALA A 302 -8.85 8.09 6.67
CA ALA A 302 -9.80 7.14 6.13
C ALA A 302 -9.17 5.77 5.85
N ALA A 303 -10.02 4.76 5.67
CA ALA A 303 -9.55 3.52 5.06
C ALA A 303 -9.25 3.77 3.58
N VAL A 304 -8.26 3.06 3.05
CA VAL A 304 -7.94 3.05 1.62
C VAL A 304 -8.13 1.65 1.04
N LEU A 305 -8.41 1.61 -0.26
CA LEU A 305 -8.75 0.39 -1.01
C LEU A 305 -7.71 0.17 -2.13
N PRO A 306 -6.44 -0.12 -1.80
CA PRO A 306 -5.42 -0.28 -2.82
C PRO A 306 -5.71 -1.47 -3.73
N ASP A 307 -5.49 -1.32 -5.03
CA ASP A 307 -5.52 -2.47 -5.93
C ASP A 307 -4.20 -3.23 -5.81
N TYR A 308 -4.27 -4.42 -5.21
CA TYR A 308 -3.17 -5.36 -5.01
C TYR A 308 -3.20 -6.52 -6.02
N THR A 309 -3.88 -6.35 -7.17
CA THR A 309 -3.94 -7.36 -8.22
C THR A 309 -2.56 -7.64 -8.81
N THR A 310 -2.23 -8.94 -8.93
CA THR A 310 -0.92 -9.43 -9.40
C THR A 310 -0.41 -8.82 -10.71
N ASN A 311 -1.30 -8.52 -11.66
CA ASN A 311 -0.94 -7.90 -12.94
C ASN A 311 -0.35 -6.49 -12.82
N LEU A 312 -0.58 -5.80 -11.69
CA LEU A 312 -0.01 -4.49 -11.43
C LEU A 312 1.43 -4.59 -10.90
N PHE A 313 1.74 -5.64 -10.14
CA PHE A 313 2.99 -5.77 -9.39
C PHE A 313 4.02 -6.73 -9.99
N TYR A 314 3.59 -7.74 -10.75
CA TYR A 314 4.45 -8.79 -11.29
C TYR A 314 4.47 -8.80 -12.82
N LYS A 315 4.62 -7.63 -13.43
CA LYS A 315 4.52 -7.45 -14.89
C LYS A 315 5.59 -8.25 -15.64
N GLU A 316 6.78 -8.36 -15.08
CA GLU A 316 7.90 -9.14 -15.58
C GLU A 316 7.58 -10.64 -15.69
N ASN A 317 6.67 -11.15 -14.86
CA ASN A 317 6.19 -12.52 -14.88
C ASN A 317 4.83 -12.66 -15.58
N GLY A 318 4.43 -11.67 -16.38
CA GLY A 318 3.13 -11.66 -17.06
C GLY A 318 1.94 -11.53 -16.11
N GLY A 319 2.14 -10.96 -14.92
CA GLY A 319 1.12 -10.84 -13.88
C GLY A 319 0.85 -12.15 -13.13
N MET A 320 1.81 -13.08 -13.12
CA MET A 320 1.67 -14.39 -12.50
C MET A 320 2.64 -14.57 -11.33
N ILE A 321 2.18 -15.33 -10.34
CA ILE A 321 2.93 -15.77 -9.16
C ILE A 321 2.77 -17.29 -8.99
N THR A 322 3.49 -17.84 -8.01
CA THR A 322 3.56 -19.29 -7.75
C THR A 322 2.59 -19.71 -6.65
N LEU A 323 1.79 -20.75 -6.90
CA LEU A 323 1.03 -21.47 -5.88
C LEU A 323 1.68 -22.82 -5.59
N GLN A 324 2.13 -23.00 -4.35
CA GLN A 324 2.59 -24.25 -3.80
C GLN A 324 1.42 -25.03 -3.21
N THR A 325 1.35 -26.33 -3.53
CA THR A 325 0.33 -27.25 -3.03
C THR A 325 0.96 -28.37 -2.22
N GLY A 326 0.29 -28.78 -1.14
CA GLY A 326 0.70 -29.93 -0.33
C GLY A 326 0.15 -31.29 -0.84
N PRO A 327 0.55 -32.41 -0.21
CA PRO A 327 0.00 -33.74 -0.48
C PRO A 327 -1.51 -33.86 -0.25
N ASP A 328 -2.08 -32.94 0.52
CA ASP A 328 -3.51 -32.81 0.82
C ASP A 328 -4.33 -32.16 -0.32
N PHE A 329 -3.68 -31.55 -1.32
CA PHE A 329 -4.36 -30.85 -2.42
C PHE A 329 -5.43 -31.69 -3.15
N PRO A 330 -5.25 -33.00 -3.40
CA PRO A 330 -6.29 -33.85 -3.99
C PRO A 330 -7.64 -33.83 -3.26
N MET A 331 -7.67 -33.54 -1.96
CA MET A 331 -8.88 -33.50 -1.14
C MET A 331 -9.86 -32.39 -1.55
N ILE A 332 -9.45 -31.38 -2.32
CA ILE A 332 -10.41 -30.37 -2.84
C ILE A 332 -11.52 -31.01 -3.66
N LYS A 333 -11.25 -32.16 -4.29
CA LYS A 333 -12.20 -32.87 -5.14
C LYS A 333 -13.44 -33.34 -4.39
N ASP A 334 -13.27 -33.71 -3.13
CA ASP A 334 -14.36 -34.18 -2.28
C ASP A 334 -15.39 -33.08 -2.04
N TRP A 335 -14.94 -31.83 -1.87
CA TRP A 335 -15.85 -30.68 -1.76
C TRP A 335 -16.66 -30.51 -3.05
N PHE A 336 -16.01 -30.50 -4.21
CA PHE A 336 -16.72 -30.37 -5.50
C PHE A 336 -17.71 -31.51 -5.73
N TYR A 337 -17.32 -32.75 -5.46
CA TYR A 337 -18.21 -33.91 -5.56
C TYR A 337 -19.43 -33.76 -4.67
N LYS A 338 -19.25 -33.32 -3.43
CA LYS A 338 -20.36 -33.00 -2.53
C LYS A 338 -21.26 -31.89 -3.10
N GLN A 339 -20.68 -30.79 -3.59
CA GLN A 339 -21.46 -29.68 -4.17
C GLN A 339 -22.24 -30.05 -5.43
N TYR A 340 -21.79 -31.07 -6.16
CA TYR A 340 -22.45 -31.59 -7.36
C TYR A 340 -23.32 -32.83 -7.11
N GLY A 341 -23.48 -33.26 -5.86
CA GLY A 341 -24.28 -34.45 -5.52
C GLY A 341 -23.71 -35.75 -6.07
N ILE A 342 -22.40 -35.82 -6.28
CA ILE A 342 -21.72 -37.01 -6.81
C ILE A 342 -21.37 -37.91 -5.63
N THR A 343 -22.00 -39.09 -5.59
CA THR A 343 -21.66 -40.15 -4.65
C THR A 343 -20.43 -40.92 -5.15
N THR A 344 -19.25 -40.55 -4.67
CA THR A 344 -18.06 -41.38 -4.84
C THR A 344 -17.80 -42.24 -3.62
N THR A 345 -17.42 -43.50 -3.83
CA THR A 345 -16.81 -44.32 -2.78
C THR A 345 -15.55 -43.59 -2.31
N PRO A 346 -15.35 -43.35 -1.00
CA PRO A 346 -14.27 -42.51 -0.51
C PRO A 346 -12.92 -43.08 -0.99
N THR A 347 -12.15 -42.25 -1.70
CA THR A 347 -10.75 -42.57 -1.97
C THR A 347 -10.06 -42.49 -0.61
N SER A 348 -9.61 -43.64 -0.10
CA SER A 348 -9.12 -43.80 1.26
C SER A 348 -8.07 -42.75 1.60
N VAL A 349 -8.30 -42.09 2.73
CA VAL A 349 -7.36 -41.39 3.63
C VAL A 349 -5.91 -41.47 3.15
N ALA A 350 -5.32 -40.31 2.85
CA ALA A 350 -3.88 -40.15 2.72
C ALA A 350 -3.21 -40.88 3.89
N THR A 351 -2.52 -41.98 3.60
CA THR A 351 -1.72 -42.67 4.59
C THR A 351 -0.73 -41.67 5.15
N SER A 352 -0.70 -41.54 6.48
CA SER A 352 0.34 -40.81 7.19
C SER A 352 1.68 -41.16 6.55
N PRO A 353 2.57 -40.19 6.27
CA PRO A 353 3.92 -40.51 5.82
C PRO A 353 4.49 -41.55 6.77
N PRO A 354 5.18 -42.60 6.29
CA PRO A 354 5.79 -43.58 7.16
C PRO A 354 6.61 -42.82 8.21
N THR A 355 6.33 -43.05 9.49
CA THR A 355 7.15 -42.57 10.58
C THR A 355 8.57 -43.02 10.28
N VAL A 356 9.41 -42.09 9.83
CA VAL A 356 10.84 -42.33 9.68
C VAL A 356 11.34 -42.55 11.09
N VAL A 357 11.53 -43.82 11.46
CA VAL A 357 12.32 -44.18 12.62
C VAL A 357 13.69 -43.52 12.41
N PRO A 358 14.16 -42.65 13.33
CA PRO A 358 15.46 -42.05 13.20
C PRO A 358 16.50 -43.18 13.11
N SER A 359 17.12 -43.36 11.94
CA SER A 359 18.38 -44.08 11.89
C SER A 359 19.34 -43.28 12.76
N THR A 360 19.78 -43.89 13.86
CA THR A 360 20.90 -43.43 14.65
C THR A 360 22.14 -43.48 13.76
N ILE A 361 22.39 -42.39 13.06
CA ILE A 361 23.68 -42.10 12.45
C ILE A 361 24.65 -41.91 13.62
N PRO A 362 25.76 -42.67 13.69
CA PRO A 362 26.78 -42.42 14.70
C PRO A 362 27.29 -40.99 14.53
N THR A 363 27.21 -40.22 15.61
CA THR A 363 27.74 -38.87 15.71
C THR A 363 29.21 -38.89 15.28
N PRO A 364 29.61 -38.14 14.24
CA PRO A 364 31.02 -37.98 13.94
C PRO A 364 31.69 -37.27 15.11
N ASP A 365 32.82 -37.83 15.54
CA ASP A 365 33.65 -37.31 16.62
C ASP A 365 34.01 -35.85 16.32
N VAL A 366 33.47 -34.93 17.12
CA VAL A 366 33.73 -33.49 16.96
C VAL A 366 35.13 -33.24 17.49
N THR A 367 36.10 -33.24 16.58
CA THR A 367 37.42 -32.70 16.88
C THR A 367 37.26 -31.19 17.14
N PRO A 368 37.69 -30.65 18.29
CA PRO A 368 37.52 -29.25 18.60
C PRO A 368 38.24 -28.38 17.57
N ALA A 369 37.52 -27.39 17.03
CA ALA A 369 38.08 -26.42 16.12
C ALA A 369 39.23 -25.63 16.81
N PRO A 370 40.32 -25.32 16.09
CA PRO A 370 41.41 -24.52 16.64
C PRO A 370 40.89 -23.14 17.04
N THR A 371 41.19 -22.75 18.28
CA THR A 371 40.86 -21.44 18.83
C THR A 371 41.55 -20.36 18.00
N LEU A 372 40.76 -19.57 17.26
CA LEU A 372 41.27 -18.42 16.53
C LEU A 372 41.74 -17.36 17.52
N THR A 373 43.03 -17.03 17.46
CA THR A 373 43.62 -15.93 18.21
C THR A 373 43.04 -14.61 17.68
N PRO A 374 42.55 -13.70 18.54
CA PRO A 374 42.06 -12.42 18.09
C PRO A 374 43.18 -11.61 17.40
N PRO A 375 42.87 -10.87 16.32
CA PRO A 375 43.84 -10.02 15.66
C PRO A 375 44.35 -8.94 16.64
N PRO A 376 45.63 -8.52 16.51
CA PRO A 376 46.21 -7.50 17.36
C PRO A 376 45.44 -6.18 17.23
N GLU A 377 45.19 -5.57 18.39
CA GLU A 377 44.52 -4.28 18.52
C GLU A 377 45.33 -3.18 17.81
N VAL A 378 44.78 -2.65 16.72
CA VAL A 378 45.41 -1.57 15.95
C VAL A 378 45.20 -0.26 16.73
N THR A 379 46.26 0.22 17.37
CA THR A 379 46.27 1.52 18.04
C THR A 379 46.35 2.62 16.96
N PRO A 380 45.42 3.59 16.90
CA PRO A 380 45.51 4.68 15.96
C PRO A 380 46.71 5.60 16.28
N PRO A 381 47.39 6.15 15.26
CA PRO A 381 48.50 7.05 15.47
C PRO A 381 48.05 8.36 16.16
N PRO A 382 48.93 8.98 16.96
CA PRO A 382 48.61 10.21 17.68
C PRO A 382 48.31 11.35 16.71
N VAL A 383 47.22 12.06 16.99
CA VAL A 383 46.79 13.27 16.27
C VAL A 383 47.82 14.38 16.52
N ALA A 384 48.43 14.88 15.45
CA ALA A 384 49.32 16.04 15.53
C ALA A 384 48.53 17.30 15.91
N PRO A 385 49.07 18.18 16.77
CA PRO A 385 48.42 19.44 17.13
C PRO A 385 48.34 20.37 15.91
N ALA A 386 47.18 21.00 15.76
CA ALA A 386 46.91 21.98 14.70
C ALA A 386 47.83 23.21 14.86
N ALA A 387 48.36 23.68 13.73
CA ALA A 387 49.12 24.92 13.59
C ALA A 387 48.20 26.12 13.41
#